data_AF-A0A2D7UT22-F1
#
_entry.id   AF-A0A2D7UT22-F1
#
_cell.length_a   1.000
_cell.length_b   1.000
_cell.length_c   1.000
_cell.angle_alpha   90.00
_cell.angle_beta   90.00
_cell.angle_gamma   90.00
#
_symmetry.space_group_name_H-M   'P 1'
#
loop_
_entity.id
_entity.type
_entity.pdbx_description
1 polymer ?
#
loop_
_entity_poly.entity_id
_entity_poly.type
_entity_poly.pdbx_seq_one_letter_code
_entity_poly.pdbx_strand_id
1 'polypeptide(L)'
;MRLLLDLRHITDHVERQRIAVQADTHGIWGVVVTGPPGAETVEASAIATATDHVIIAVDIDGEAAHPTTIAEEVAVLDQLSQRRTMVILRAGNETRNTVTTLLKGLPKEGVILSPPPAQTAVVVHGPEDIPRIEISQGPEQLAELIDQHRDANEQFLVVATNRSVKELARHAIGRAASTDFPQMVADMADQIDPIN
;
A
#
# COMPACT_ATOMS: atom_id res chain seq x y z
N MET A 1 -13.18 3.98 3.39
CA MET A 1 -11.74 4.21 3.18
C MET A 1 -10.97 2.90 3.33
N ARG A 2 -9.83 2.72 2.66
CA ARG A 2 -8.94 1.55 2.78
C ARG A 2 -7.61 1.96 3.42
N LEU A 3 -7.14 1.18 4.38
CA LEU A 3 -5.90 1.48 5.11
C LEU A 3 -4.71 0.76 4.49
N LEU A 4 -3.61 1.50 4.32
CA LEU A 4 -2.32 0.97 3.94
C LEU A 4 -1.32 1.16 5.07
N LEU A 5 -0.62 0.09 5.46
CA LEU A 5 0.46 0.18 6.44
C LEU A 5 1.75 0.68 5.78
N ASP A 6 2.35 1.74 6.30
CA ASP A 6 3.57 2.33 5.75
C ASP A 6 4.82 1.56 6.21
N LEU A 7 5.42 0.80 5.30
CA LEU A 7 6.63 0.02 5.56
C LEU A 7 7.90 0.68 5.01
N ARG A 8 7.80 1.86 4.40
CA ARG A 8 8.93 2.52 3.72
C ARG A 8 10.10 2.87 4.63
N HIS A 9 9.82 3.04 5.93
CA HIS A 9 10.83 3.35 6.95
C HIS A 9 11.62 2.12 7.43
N ILE A 10 11.16 0.90 7.11
CA ILE A 10 11.77 -0.35 7.57
C ILE A 10 12.88 -0.74 6.59
N THR A 11 14.14 -0.56 6.99
CA THR A 11 15.30 -0.83 6.12
C THR A 11 15.65 -2.31 6.01
N ASP A 12 15.38 -3.11 7.04
CA ASP A 12 15.63 -4.56 7.02
C ASP A 12 14.54 -5.29 6.21
N HIS A 13 14.97 -5.92 5.11
CA HIS A 13 14.09 -6.66 4.20
C HIS A 13 13.34 -7.80 4.89
N VAL A 14 13.98 -8.51 5.83
CA VAL A 14 13.38 -9.65 6.53
C VAL A 14 12.28 -9.15 7.48
N GLU A 15 12.57 -8.08 8.22
CA GLU A 15 11.60 -7.46 9.13
C GLU A 15 10.42 -6.86 8.36
N ARG A 16 10.68 -6.19 7.24
CA ARG A 16 9.64 -5.64 6.36
C ARG A 16 8.70 -6.73 5.85
N GLN A 17 9.25 -7.84 5.36
CA GLN A 17 8.47 -8.99 4.92
C GLN A 17 7.66 -9.58 6.07
N ARG A 18 8.26 -9.74 7.26
CA ARG A 18 7.57 -10.25 8.46
C ARG A 18 6.37 -9.38 8.83
N ILE A 19 6.52 -8.06 8.82
CA ILE A 19 5.42 -7.12 9.12
C ILE A 19 4.35 -7.16 8.02
N ALA A 20 4.72 -7.29 6.74
CA ALA A 20 3.75 -7.45 5.66
C ALA A 20 2.93 -8.74 5.79
N VAL A 21 3.54 -9.85 6.21
CA VAL A 21 2.83 -11.11 6.52
C VAL A 21 1.85 -10.91 7.69
N GLN A 22 2.23 -10.14 8.71
CA GLN A 22 1.31 -9.79 9.79
C GLN A 22 0.14 -8.94 9.29
N ALA A 23 0.39 -7.98 8.40
CA ALA A 23 -0.63 -7.14 7.80
C ALA A 23 -1.63 -7.98 6.99
N ASP A 24 -1.12 -8.92 6.20
CA ASP A 24 -1.93 -9.90 5.44
C ASP A 24 -2.79 -10.76 6.38
N THR A 25 -2.18 -11.32 7.43
CA THR A 25 -2.85 -12.20 8.41
C THR A 25 -3.93 -11.46 9.19
N HIS A 26 -3.72 -10.19 9.52
CA HIS A 26 -4.66 -9.37 10.31
C HIS A 26 -5.65 -8.56 9.45
N GLY A 27 -5.65 -8.75 8.13
CA GLY A 27 -6.65 -8.18 7.23
C GLY A 27 -6.48 -6.68 6.93
N ILE A 28 -5.27 -6.13 7.13
CA ILE A 28 -4.94 -4.79 6.62
C ILE A 28 -5.08 -4.83 5.09
N TRP A 29 -5.68 -3.78 4.50
CA TRP A 29 -6.01 -3.82 3.07
C TRP A 29 -4.76 -3.77 2.18
N GLY A 30 -3.78 -2.94 2.53
CA GLY A 30 -2.54 -2.82 1.77
C GLY A 30 -1.31 -2.50 2.61
N VAL A 31 -0.15 -2.63 2.00
CA VAL A 31 1.12 -2.13 2.53
C VAL A 31 1.76 -1.19 1.52
N VAL A 32 2.48 -0.17 2.01
CA VAL A 32 3.32 0.68 1.18
C VAL A 32 4.77 0.29 1.38
N VAL A 33 5.46 -0.05 0.29
CA VAL A 33 6.85 -0.48 0.27
C VAL A 33 7.64 0.39 -0.70
N THR A 34 8.90 0.61 -0.38
CA THR A 34 9.88 1.23 -1.28
C THR A 34 11.21 0.49 -1.14
N GLY A 35 12.21 0.88 -1.90
CA GLY A 35 13.57 0.34 -1.86
C GLY A 35 14.60 1.39 -2.24
N PRO A 36 15.88 1.00 -2.37
CA PRO A 36 16.86 1.84 -3.04
C PRO A 36 16.36 2.25 -4.44
N PRO A 37 16.69 3.45 -4.94
CA PRO A 37 16.26 3.89 -6.27
C PRO A 37 16.61 2.88 -7.37
N GLY A 38 15.61 2.42 -8.12
CA GLY A 38 15.74 1.40 -9.15
C GLY A 38 15.64 -0.05 -8.65
N ALA A 39 15.36 -0.27 -7.36
CA ALA A 39 15.19 -1.60 -6.76
C ALA A 39 13.86 -1.75 -6.00
N GLU A 40 12.96 -0.78 -6.08
CA GLU A 40 11.70 -0.76 -5.32
C GLU A 40 10.78 -1.94 -5.67
N THR A 41 10.75 -2.32 -6.95
CA THR A 41 9.97 -3.47 -7.46
C THR A 41 10.53 -4.82 -6.98
N VAL A 42 11.84 -4.90 -6.74
CA VAL A 42 12.49 -6.08 -6.16
C VAL A 42 12.05 -6.27 -4.70
N GLU A 43 12.06 -5.20 -3.91
CA GLU A 43 11.59 -5.22 -2.52
C GLU A 43 10.10 -5.59 -2.44
N ALA A 44 9.29 -5.03 -3.34
CA ALA A 44 7.88 -5.37 -3.45
C ALA A 44 7.64 -6.84 -3.86
N SER A 45 8.52 -7.40 -4.70
CA SER A 45 8.43 -8.80 -5.13
C SER A 45 8.62 -9.77 -3.97
N ALA A 46 9.54 -9.47 -3.03
CA ALA A 46 9.71 -10.27 -1.83
C ALA A 46 8.40 -10.33 -1.00
N ILE A 47 7.74 -9.18 -0.83
CA ILE A 47 6.43 -9.10 -0.17
C ILE A 47 5.36 -9.86 -0.96
N ALA A 48 5.34 -9.73 -2.29
CA ALA A 48 4.39 -10.42 -3.16
C ALA A 48 4.46 -11.95 -3.01
N THR A 49 5.67 -12.50 -2.88
CA THR A 49 5.86 -13.96 -2.70
C THR A 49 5.54 -14.46 -1.29
N ALA A 50 5.51 -13.57 -0.30
CA ALA A 50 5.31 -13.93 1.10
C ALA A 50 3.87 -13.73 1.60
N THR A 51 3.02 -13.10 0.79
CA THR A 51 1.66 -12.69 1.16
C THR A 51 0.66 -13.13 0.11
N ASP A 52 -0.58 -13.37 0.52
CA ASP A 52 -1.60 -13.93 -0.35
C ASP A 52 -2.68 -12.90 -0.73
N HIS A 53 -3.01 -11.95 0.15
CA HIS A 53 -4.21 -11.11 0.02
C HIS A 53 -3.93 -9.61 0.01
N VAL A 54 -2.92 -9.16 0.73
CA VAL A 54 -2.62 -7.73 0.92
C VAL A 54 -2.24 -7.07 -0.40
N ILE A 55 -2.78 -5.88 -0.64
CA ILE A 55 -2.38 -5.03 -1.76
C ILE A 55 -0.99 -4.45 -1.51
N ILE A 56 -0.16 -4.43 -2.55
CA ILE A 56 1.21 -3.98 -2.49
C ILE A 56 1.30 -2.66 -3.26
N ALA A 57 1.30 -1.56 -2.50
CA ALA A 57 1.55 -0.23 -3.03
C ALA A 57 3.06 0.00 -3.09
N VAL A 58 3.63 0.11 -4.29
CA VAL A 58 5.06 0.37 -4.46
C VAL A 58 5.27 1.86 -4.67
N ASP A 59 6.02 2.49 -3.77
CA ASP A 59 6.50 3.87 -3.90
C ASP A 59 7.81 3.88 -4.69
N ILE A 60 7.71 4.31 -5.95
CA ILE A 60 8.78 4.26 -6.96
C ILE A 60 9.32 5.67 -7.22
N ASP A 61 10.64 5.81 -7.20
CA ASP A 61 11.32 6.98 -7.73
C ASP A 61 11.29 6.96 -9.27
N GLY A 62 10.50 7.86 -9.86
CA GLY A 62 10.31 7.91 -11.31
C GLY A 62 11.49 8.46 -12.09
N GLU A 63 12.50 9.02 -11.42
CA GLU A 63 13.72 9.54 -12.04
C GLU A 63 14.86 8.49 -12.02
N ALA A 64 14.68 7.37 -11.30
CA ALA A 64 15.70 6.34 -11.17
C ALA A 64 15.85 5.45 -12.41
N ALA A 65 14.84 5.41 -13.28
CA ALA A 65 14.82 4.57 -14.48
C ALA A 65 13.96 5.17 -15.59
N HIS A 66 14.11 4.64 -16.81
CA HIS A 66 13.26 5.04 -17.94
C HIS A 66 11.78 4.65 -17.68
N PRO A 67 10.79 5.48 -18.08
CA PRO A 67 9.37 5.19 -17.83
C PRO A 67 8.90 3.81 -18.32
N THR A 68 9.44 3.36 -19.46
CA THR A 68 9.17 2.02 -19.99
C THR A 68 9.66 0.92 -19.05
N THR A 69 10.88 1.05 -18.52
CA THR A 69 11.46 0.07 -17.59
C THR A 69 10.63 -0.02 -16.32
N ILE A 70 10.21 1.12 -15.76
CA ILE A 70 9.31 1.16 -14.60
C ILE A 70 8.02 0.40 -14.89
N ALA A 71 7.41 0.65 -16.06
CA ALA A 71 6.16 -0.01 -16.43
C ALA A 71 6.33 -1.53 -16.66
N GLU A 72 7.45 -1.97 -17.23
CA GLU A 72 7.77 -3.39 -17.41
C GLU A 72 7.94 -4.10 -16.07
N GLU A 73 8.73 -3.53 -15.16
CA GLU A 73 8.95 -4.12 -13.84
C GLU A 73 7.66 -4.19 -13.02
N VAL A 74 6.84 -3.14 -13.07
CA VAL A 74 5.52 -3.13 -12.41
C VAL A 74 4.59 -4.18 -13.02
N ALA A 75 4.59 -4.35 -14.34
CA ALA A 75 3.77 -5.37 -14.99
C ALA A 75 4.19 -6.79 -14.57
N VAL A 76 5.50 -7.05 -14.47
CA VAL A 76 6.02 -8.32 -13.95
C VAL A 76 5.64 -8.51 -12.48
N LEU A 77 5.78 -7.47 -11.65
CA LEU A 77 5.36 -7.52 -10.26
C LEU A 77 3.86 -7.79 -10.13
N ASP A 78 3.01 -7.18 -10.96
CA ASP A 78 1.57 -7.41 -10.95
C ASP A 78 1.18 -8.85 -11.33
N GLN A 79 1.92 -9.46 -12.24
CA GLN A 79 1.81 -10.89 -12.54
C GLN A 79 2.21 -11.74 -11.34
N LEU A 80 3.35 -11.42 -10.71
CA LEU A 80 3.86 -12.14 -9.54
C LEU A 80 2.91 -12.02 -8.34
N SER A 81 2.36 -10.84 -8.11
CA SER A 81 1.43 -10.53 -7.02
C SER A 81 0.01 -11.02 -7.30
N GLN A 82 -0.27 -11.52 -8.50
CA GLN A 82 -1.60 -11.97 -8.92
C GLN A 82 -2.66 -10.87 -8.78
N ARG A 83 -2.40 -9.71 -9.39
CA ARG A 83 -3.33 -8.55 -9.42
C ARG A 83 -3.42 -7.76 -8.12
N ARG A 84 -2.39 -7.81 -7.28
CA ARG A 84 -2.36 -7.08 -6.00
C ARG A 84 -1.48 -5.85 -6.03
N THR A 85 -1.01 -5.41 -7.19
CA THR A 85 -0.09 -4.28 -7.30
C THR A 85 -0.82 -2.95 -7.48
N MET A 86 -0.36 -1.93 -6.75
CA MET A 86 -0.68 -0.52 -6.92
C MET A 86 0.63 0.28 -6.94
N VAL A 87 0.67 1.40 -7.65
CA VAL A 87 1.88 2.23 -7.75
C VAL A 87 1.65 3.61 -7.17
N ILE A 88 2.60 4.10 -6.38
CA ILE A 88 2.78 5.51 -6.02
C ILE A 88 4.04 5.98 -6.75
N LEU A 89 3.89 6.85 -7.75
CA LEU A 89 4.97 7.25 -8.65
C LEU A 89 5.40 8.70 -8.40
N ARG A 90 6.59 8.85 -7.83
CA ARG A 90 7.28 10.14 -7.64
C ARG A 90 7.93 10.57 -8.94
N ALA A 91 7.16 11.19 -9.83
CA ALA A 91 7.64 11.63 -11.13
C ALA A 91 6.88 12.85 -11.65
N GLY A 92 7.42 13.51 -12.67
CA GLY A 92 6.69 14.51 -13.46
C GLY A 92 5.49 13.92 -14.22
N ASN A 93 4.57 14.79 -14.63
CA ASN A 93 3.33 14.40 -15.32
C ASN A 93 3.57 13.58 -16.60
N GLU A 94 4.62 13.88 -17.35
CA GLU A 94 4.96 13.17 -18.59
C GLU A 94 5.30 11.69 -18.30
N THR A 95 6.27 11.45 -17.41
CA THR A 95 6.64 10.11 -16.94
C THR A 95 5.44 9.36 -16.38
N ARG A 96 4.64 10.00 -15.52
CA ARG A 96 3.44 9.38 -14.93
C ARG A 96 2.41 9.00 -15.99
N ASN A 97 2.18 9.85 -16.99
CA ASN A 97 1.27 9.55 -18.10
C ASN A 97 1.76 8.39 -18.96
N THR A 98 3.06 8.32 -19.25
CA THR A 98 3.65 7.22 -20.01
C THR A 98 3.51 5.89 -19.26
N VAL A 99 3.90 5.84 -17.98
CA VAL A 99 3.76 4.63 -17.14
C VAL A 99 2.29 4.22 -17.04
N THR A 100 1.39 5.16 -16.76
CA THR A 100 -0.06 4.88 -16.66
C THR A 100 -0.64 4.35 -17.97
N THR A 101 -0.20 4.87 -19.13
CA THR A 101 -0.67 4.41 -20.44
C THR A 101 -0.24 2.96 -20.70
N LEU A 102 1.04 2.67 -20.48
CA LEU A 102 1.59 1.33 -20.67
C LEU A 102 0.93 0.31 -19.72
N LEU A 103 0.74 0.67 -18.45
CA LEU A 103 0.09 -0.19 -17.45
C LEU A 103 -1.42 -0.38 -17.63
N LYS A 104 -2.06 0.37 -18.55
CA LYS A 104 -3.42 0.10 -19.06
C LYS A 104 -3.44 -0.87 -20.24
N GLY A 105 -2.28 -1.41 -20.62
CA GLY A 105 -2.12 -2.26 -21.80
C GLY A 105 -2.20 -1.49 -23.12
N LEU A 106 -2.08 -0.17 -23.09
CA LEU A 106 -2.11 0.67 -24.29
C LEU A 106 -0.69 0.91 -24.81
N PRO A 107 -0.48 0.92 -26.13
CA PRO A 107 0.83 1.23 -26.68
C PRO A 107 1.18 2.71 -26.48
N LYS A 108 2.46 3.01 -26.27
CA LYS A 108 3.01 4.37 -26.18
C LYS A 108 4.33 4.41 -26.93
N GLU A 109 4.45 5.33 -27.90
CA GLU A 109 5.68 5.52 -28.69
C GLU A 109 6.20 4.24 -29.37
N GLY A 110 5.28 3.39 -29.84
CA GLY A 110 5.61 2.12 -30.48
C GLY A 110 5.98 0.99 -29.51
N VAL A 111 5.95 1.24 -28.20
CA VAL A 111 6.19 0.25 -27.15
C VAL A 111 4.86 -0.30 -26.62
N ILE A 112 4.81 -1.61 -26.38
CA ILE A 112 3.75 -2.32 -25.66
C ILE A 112 4.39 -3.26 -24.65
N LEU A 113 3.79 -3.40 -23.47
CA LEU A 113 4.33 -4.24 -22.41
C LEU A 113 4.19 -5.72 -22.74
N SER A 114 5.27 -6.48 -22.53
CA SER A 114 5.30 -7.95 -22.62
C SER A 114 6.21 -8.51 -21.52
N PRO A 115 5.65 -9.16 -20.47
CA PRO A 115 4.24 -9.49 -20.30
C PRO A 115 3.38 -8.23 -20.07
N PRO A 116 2.09 -8.25 -20.46
CA PRO A 116 1.15 -7.24 -19.98
C PRO A 116 0.91 -7.42 -18.47
N PRO A 117 0.41 -6.39 -17.76
CA PRO A 117 -0.05 -6.56 -16.38
C PRO A 117 -1.15 -7.63 -16.26
N ALA A 118 -1.27 -8.25 -15.08
CA ALA A 118 -2.32 -9.24 -14.81
C ALA A 118 -3.70 -8.58 -14.61
N GLN A 119 -3.70 -7.33 -14.15
CA GLN A 119 -4.85 -6.43 -14.10
C GLN A 119 -5.13 -5.82 -15.47
N THR A 120 -6.40 -5.46 -15.73
CA THR A 120 -6.75 -4.67 -16.92
C THR A 120 -6.06 -3.30 -16.92
N ALA A 121 -5.86 -2.74 -15.73
CA ALA A 121 -5.07 -1.55 -15.52
C ALA A 121 -4.48 -1.58 -14.11
N VAL A 122 -3.15 -1.46 -13.99
CA VAL A 122 -2.52 -1.20 -12.69
C VAL A 122 -2.71 0.27 -12.35
N VAL A 123 -3.23 0.56 -11.15
CA VAL A 123 -3.50 1.93 -10.72
C VAL A 123 -2.20 2.63 -10.35
N VAL A 124 -2.02 3.85 -10.88
CA VAL A 124 -0.86 4.70 -10.63
C VAL A 124 -1.34 5.99 -9.98
N HIS A 125 -0.83 6.28 -8.78
CA HIS A 125 -1.10 7.48 -8.00
C HIS A 125 0.16 8.36 -7.93
N GLY A 126 -0.02 9.67 -7.79
CA GLY A 126 1.01 10.55 -7.25
C GLY A 126 1.06 10.45 -5.71
N PRO A 127 2.18 10.82 -5.07
CA PRO A 127 2.27 10.93 -3.61
C PRO A 127 1.20 11.84 -3.01
N GLU A 128 0.79 12.87 -3.75
CA GLU A 128 -0.25 13.83 -3.37
C GLU A 128 -1.67 13.24 -3.34
N ASP A 129 -1.91 12.12 -4.03
CA ASP A 129 -3.24 11.51 -4.16
C ASP A 129 -3.61 10.63 -2.96
N ILE A 130 -2.61 10.22 -2.16
CA ILE A 130 -2.80 9.32 -1.02
C ILE A 130 -2.23 9.97 0.25
N PRO A 131 -3.09 10.47 1.15
CA PRO A 131 -2.64 11.08 2.39
C PRO A 131 -1.91 10.08 3.28
N ARG A 132 -0.95 10.59 4.03
CA ARG A 132 -0.14 9.84 4.98
C ARG A 132 -0.27 10.47 6.37
N ILE A 133 -0.57 9.65 7.36
CA ILE A 133 -0.53 10.02 8.77
C ILE A 133 0.50 9.19 9.53
N GLU A 134 0.98 9.75 10.63
CA GLU A 134 1.83 9.04 11.59
C GLU A 134 1.11 8.97 12.93
N ILE A 135 0.89 7.75 13.41
CA ILE A 135 0.23 7.50 14.69
C ILE A 135 1.32 7.30 15.73
N SER A 136 1.52 8.34 16.54
CA SER A 136 2.49 8.33 17.63
C SER A 136 1.85 8.25 19.02
N GLN A 137 0.54 8.44 19.16
CA GLN A 137 -0.14 8.48 20.48
C GLN A 137 -1.29 7.47 20.62
N GLY A 138 -2.06 7.60 21.71
CA GLY A 138 -3.08 6.67 22.23
C GLY A 138 -4.18 6.24 21.25
N PRO A 139 -4.91 5.15 21.55
CA PRO A 139 -5.98 4.61 20.70
C PRO A 139 -7.15 5.59 20.45
N GLU A 140 -7.38 6.55 21.35
CA GLU A 140 -8.42 7.59 21.16
C GLU A 140 -8.07 8.54 20.00
N GLN A 141 -6.81 8.98 19.91
CA GLN A 141 -6.36 9.84 18.82
C GLN A 141 -6.31 9.08 17.48
N LEU A 142 -6.01 7.77 17.53
CA LEU A 142 -6.10 6.91 16.35
C LEU A 142 -7.53 6.91 15.77
N ALA A 143 -8.54 6.75 16.63
CA ALA A 143 -9.92 6.76 16.20
C ALA A 143 -10.31 8.09 15.55
N GLU A 144 -9.96 9.21 16.19
CA GLU A 144 -10.26 10.56 15.69
C GLU A 144 -9.64 10.83 14.31
N LEU A 145 -8.35 10.49 14.13
CA LEU A 145 -7.66 10.68 12.85
C LEU A 145 -8.30 9.83 11.73
N ILE A 146 -8.63 8.57 12.02
CA ILE A 146 -9.28 7.71 11.01
C ILE A 146 -10.68 8.23 10.67
N ASP A 147 -11.46 8.66 11.66
CA ASP A 147 -12.78 9.22 11.44
C ASP A 147 -12.70 10.48 10.56
N GLN A 148 -11.76 11.40 10.86
CA GLN A 148 -11.55 12.61 10.06
C GLN A 148 -11.29 12.30 8.58
N HIS A 149 -10.38 11.37 8.29
CA HIS A 149 -10.02 11.01 6.92
C HIS A 149 -11.13 10.21 6.21
N ARG A 150 -11.83 9.33 6.94
CA ARG A 150 -13.01 8.62 6.41
C ARG A 150 -14.11 9.63 6.03
N ASP A 151 -14.42 10.57 6.91
CA ASP A 151 -15.51 11.53 6.73
C ASP A 151 -15.17 12.59 5.67
N ALA A 152 -13.88 12.79 5.39
CA ALA A 152 -13.39 13.52 4.22
C ALA A 152 -13.54 12.75 2.89
N ASN A 153 -14.12 11.53 2.91
CA ASN A 153 -14.33 10.66 1.74
C ASN A 153 -13.04 10.22 1.03
N GLU A 154 -11.94 10.10 1.77
CA GLU A 154 -10.71 9.57 1.22
C GLU A 154 -10.83 8.09 0.87
N GLN A 155 -10.32 7.71 -0.31
CA GLN A 155 -10.35 6.32 -0.75
C GLN A 155 -9.31 5.48 -0.01
N PHE A 156 -8.12 6.04 0.18
CA PHE A 156 -6.95 5.38 0.74
C PHE A 156 -6.31 6.26 1.81
N LEU A 157 -5.75 5.65 2.84
CA LEU A 157 -4.97 6.33 3.87
C LEU A 157 -3.74 5.51 4.21
N VAL A 158 -2.56 6.12 4.08
CA VAL A 158 -1.28 5.51 4.48
C VAL A 158 -1.02 5.82 5.93
N VAL A 159 -0.71 4.78 6.70
CA VAL A 159 -0.59 4.85 8.14
C VAL A 159 0.79 4.36 8.56
N ALA A 160 1.61 5.26 9.10
CA ALA A 160 2.85 4.92 9.78
C ALA A 160 2.57 4.77 11.28
N THR A 161 3.03 3.69 11.91
CA THR A 161 2.83 3.45 13.34
C THR A 161 3.96 2.59 13.91
N ASN A 162 4.29 2.83 15.18
CA ASN A 162 5.19 1.97 15.96
C ASN A 162 4.42 0.91 16.77
N ARG A 163 3.09 0.89 16.68
CA ARG A 163 2.23 -0.11 17.34
C ARG A 163 2.27 -1.45 16.62
N SER A 164 1.82 -2.50 17.29
CA SER A 164 1.68 -3.80 16.64
C SER A 164 0.63 -3.75 15.53
N VAL A 165 0.85 -4.53 14.47
CA VAL A 165 -0.10 -4.63 13.35
C VAL A 165 -1.47 -5.15 13.82
N LYS A 166 -1.48 -6.06 14.79
CA LYS A 166 -2.70 -6.60 15.41
C LYS A 166 -3.53 -5.50 16.07
N GLU A 167 -2.89 -4.61 16.81
CA GLU A 167 -3.54 -3.47 17.45
C GLU A 167 -4.11 -2.50 16.42
N LEU A 168 -3.30 -2.11 15.43
CA LEU A 168 -3.77 -1.26 14.35
C LEU A 168 -5.00 -1.88 13.67
N ALA A 169 -4.92 -3.16 13.29
CA ALA A 169 -6.00 -3.86 12.63
C ALA A 169 -7.31 -3.82 13.43
N ARG A 170 -7.23 -4.12 14.73
CA ARG A 170 -8.38 -4.20 15.64
C ARG A 170 -9.12 -2.88 15.81
N HIS A 171 -8.39 -1.77 15.96
CA HIS A 171 -8.99 -0.47 16.22
C HIS A 171 -9.26 0.37 14.96
N ALA A 172 -8.58 0.08 13.85
CA ALA A 172 -8.59 0.93 12.67
C ALA A 172 -9.43 0.38 11.50
N ILE A 173 -9.38 -0.92 11.22
CA ILE A 173 -9.95 -1.48 9.96
C ILE A 173 -11.46 -1.29 9.91
N GLY A 174 -12.17 -1.71 10.96
CA GLY A 174 -13.63 -1.61 11.02
C GLY A 174 -14.10 -0.17 10.94
N ARG A 175 -13.39 0.73 11.63
CA ARG A 175 -13.65 2.17 11.65
C ARG A 175 -13.39 2.84 10.30
N ALA A 176 -12.34 2.46 9.58
CA ALA A 176 -12.07 2.97 8.23
C ALA A 176 -13.08 2.48 7.19
N ALA A 177 -13.68 1.29 7.42
CA ALA A 177 -14.65 0.69 6.51
C ALA A 177 -16.10 1.16 6.74
N SER A 178 -16.46 1.59 7.96
CA SER A 178 -17.84 1.95 8.33
C SER A 178 -17.90 3.16 9.26
N THR A 179 -18.89 4.03 9.03
CA THR A 179 -19.21 5.18 9.90
C THR A 179 -19.79 4.75 11.25
N ASP A 180 -20.39 3.56 11.31
CA ASP A 180 -21.13 3.07 12.48
C ASP A 180 -20.32 2.08 13.32
N PHE A 181 -18.99 2.01 13.13
CA PHE A 181 -18.17 1.05 13.87
C PHE A 181 -18.13 1.39 15.36
N PRO A 182 -18.71 0.57 16.27
CA PRO A 182 -18.75 0.90 17.67
C PRO A 182 -17.39 0.63 18.32
N GLN A 183 -16.78 1.65 18.93
CA GLN A 183 -15.50 1.50 19.64
C GLN A 183 -15.52 0.36 20.68
N MET A 184 -16.67 0.18 21.34
CA MET A 184 -16.93 -0.89 22.29
C MET A 184 -16.63 -2.30 21.74
N VAL A 185 -16.77 -2.53 20.43
CA VAL A 185 -16.42 -3.83 19.81
C VAL A 185 -14.91 -4.06 19.83
N ALA A 186 -14.11 -3.03 19.53
CA ALA A 186 -12.66 -3.12 19.59
C ALA A 186 -12.17 -3.27 21.03
N ASP A 187 -12.73 -2.48 21.95
CA ASP A 187 -12.36 -2.54 23.37
C ASP A 187 -12.72 -3.90 24.01
N MET A 188 -13.85 -4.51 23.61
CA MET A 188 -14.22 -5.84 24.06
C MET A 188 -13.32 -6.94 23.47
N ALA A 189 -12.81 -6.74 22.24
CA ALA A 189 -11.82 -7.65 21.66
C ALA A 189 -10.48 -7.63 22.44
N ASP A 190 -10.08 -6.48 22.99
CA ASP A 190 -8.92 -6.40 23.88
C ASP A 190 -9.12 -7.12 25.21
N GLN A 191 -10.35 -7.13 25.75
CA GLN A 191 -10.66 -7.88 26.97
C GLN A 191 -10.61 -9.40 26.76
N ILE A 192 -10.97 -9.87 25.57
CA ILE A 192 -11.02 -11.30 25.23
C ILE A 192 -9.64 -11.81 24.81
N ASP A 193 -8.89 -11.03 24.03
CA ASP A 193 -7.58 -11.37 23.50
C ASP A 193 -6.63 -10.17 23.67
N PRO A 194 -6.08 -9.99 24.89
CA PRO A 194 -5.22 -8.87 25.22
C PRO A 194 -4.02 -8.76 24.28
N ILE A 195 -3.71 -7.51 23.93
CA ILE A 195 -2.51 -7.20 23.16
C ILE A 195 -1.35 -7.18 24.15
N ASN A 196 -0.49 -8.20 24.09
CA ASN A 196 0.73 -8.33 24.90
C ASN A 196 1.93 -7.74 24.16
#